data_AF-A0A350BVU7-F1
#
_entry.id   AF-A0A350BVU7-F1
#
_cell.length_a   1.000
_cell.length_b   1.000
_cell.length_c   1.000
_cell.angle_alpha   90.00
_cell.angle_beta   90.00
_cell.angle_gamma   90.00
#
_symmetry.space_group_name_H-M   'P 1'
#
loop_
_entity.id
_entity.type
_entity.pdbx_description
1 polymer ?
#
loop_
_entity_poly.entity_id
_entity_poly.type
_entity_poly.pdbx_seq_one_letter_code
_entity_poly.pdbx_strand_id
1 'polypeptide(L)'
;MKMKTQLNNYIALFLVVGTFTSCYQDTIRPTELVNYQEKMVINGVFTSGTSLSFELTTSEASIANSLPSVIKNASVTLVRTNTEQQMAYDVVTENYVSASMLVADESVAVRIQHPSLPNCNAVVKIPKNLGATGTLTPNGGVDTGGLPGDLLQVSFKDQSNQNNFYKINVYYRNETLGQWIP
;
A
#
# COMPACT_ATOMS: atom_id res chain seq x y z
N MET A 1 -46.35 28.79 -42.89
CA MET A 1 -45.94 27.49 -42.30
C MET A 1 -44.40 27.32 -42.31
N LYS A 2 -43.63 28.30 -41.82
CA LYS A 2 -42.14 28.24 -41.73
C LYS A 2 -41.59 28.44 -40.30
N MET A 3 -42.37 29.04 -39.40
CA MET A 3 -41.97 29.25 -38.00
C MET A 3 -41.94 27.97 -37.15
N LYS A 4 -42.88 27.03 -37.36
CA LYS A 4 -42.92 25.78 -36.57
C LYS A 4 -41.70 24.89 -36.81
N THR A 5 -41.20 24.83 -38.05
CA THR A 5 -40.05 23.98 -38.41
C THR A 5 -38.73 24.52 -37.86
N GLN A 6 -38.57 25.85 -37.81
CA GLN A 6 -37.42 26.51 -37.19
C GLN A 6 -37.41 26.26 -35.68
N LEU A 7 -38.55 26.43 -35.00
CA LEU A 7 -38.66 26.22 -33.55
C LEU A 7 -38.34 24.77 -33.13
N ASN A 8 -38.78 23.77 -33.89
CA ASN A 8 -38.45 22.37 -33.63
C ASN A 8 -36.95 22.06 -33.77
N ASN A 9 -36.27 22.70 -34.72
CA ASN A 9 -34.83 22.49 -34.91
C ASN A 9 -33.99 23.11 -33.78
N TYR A 10 -34.40 24.26 -33.24
CA TYR A 10 -33.73 24.86 -32.09
C TYR A 10 -33.96 24.08 -30.79
N ILE A 11 -35.16 23.52 -30.60
CA ILE A 11 -35.45 22.65 -29.45
C ILE A 11 -34.61 21.38 -29.50
N ALA A 12 -34.52 20.73 -30.67
CA ALA A 12 -33.68 19.54 -30.84
C ALA A 12 -32.19 19.83 -30.59
N LEU A 13 -31.68 20.97 -31.07
CA LEU A 13 -30.29 21.38 -30.84
C LEU A 13 -30.00 21.65 -29.36
N PHE A 14 -30.92 22.32 -28.64
CA PHE A 14 -30.79 22.57 -27.20
C PHE A 14 -30.80 21.28 -26.37
N LEU A 15 -31.61 20.30 -26.78
CA LEU A 15 -31.74 19.01 -26.09
C LEU A 15 -30.49 18.13 -26.29
N VAL A 16 -29.87 18.19 -27.46
CA VAL A 16 -28.61 17.49 -27.76
C VAL A 16 -27.43 18.16 -27.05
N VAL A 17 -27.33 19.49 -27.06
CA VAL A 17 -26.22 20.20 -26.37
C VAL A 17 -26.33 20.08 -24.84
N GLY A 18 -27.54 20.07 -24.28
CA GLY A 18 -27.75 19.94 -22.82
C GLY A 18 -27.49 18.53 -22.26
N THR A 19 -27.50 17.49 -23.08
CA THR A 19 -27.21 16.11 -22.65
C THR A 19 -25.73 15.75 -22.69
N PHE A 20 -24.90 16.52 -23.42
CA PHE A 20 -23.45 16.34 -23.41
C PHE A 20 -22.73 17.10 -22.29
N THR A 21 -23.37 18.07 -21.65
CA THR A 21 -22.76 18.85 -20.55
C THR A 21 -23.02 18.28 -19.16
N SER A 22 -23.94 17.32 -18.99
CA SER A 22 -24.27 16.75 -17.67
C SER A 22 -23.41 15.56 -17.24
N CYS A 23 -22.52 15.06 -18.09
CA CYS A 23 -21.62 13.93 -17.74
C CYS A 23 -20.28 14.37 -17.12
N TYR A 24 -20.04 15.67 -16.95
CA TYR A 24 -18.80 16.15 -16.34
C TYR A 24 -19.11 16.83 -15.00
N GLN A 25 -18.67 16.18 -13.91
CA GLN A 25 -18.52 16.68 -12.53
C GLN A 25 -19.48 16.16 -11.45
N ASP A 26 -19.89 14.89 -11.52
CA ASP A 26 -20.26 14.18 -10.28
C ASP A 26 -19.03 13.46 -9.71
N THR A 27 -18.01 14.22 -9.28
CA THR A 27 -16.98 13.65 -8.41
C THR A 27 -17.55 13.63 -7.00
N ILE A 28 -18.23 12.55 -6.65
CA ILE A 28 -18.58 12.25 -5.26
C ILE A 28 -17.25 12.19 -4.50
N ARG A 29 -16.94 13.25 -3.75
CA ARG A 29 -15.81 13.27 -2.83
C ARG A 29 -16.35 12.94 -1.44
N PRO A 30 -15.99 11.78 -0.86
CA PRO A 30 -16.30 11.47 0.53
C PRO A 30 -15.88 12.62 1.44
N THR A 31 -16.71 12.97 2.42
CA THR A 31 -16.42 14.06 3.38
C THR A 31 -15.07 13.85 4.08
N GLU A 32 -14.67 12.60 4.29
CA GLU A 32 -13.39 12.20 4.88
C GLU A 32 -12.16 12.59 4.03
N LEU A 33 -12.32 12.71 2.71
CA LEU A 33 -11.23 13.08 1.78
C LEU A 33 -11.13 14.58 1.53
N VAL A 34 -12.08 15.39 2.03
CA VAL A 34 -12.12 16.85 1.81
C VAL A 34 -10.92 17.56 2.42
N ASN A 35 -10.33 16.98 3.47
CA ASN A 35 -9.18 17.53 4.19
C ASN A 35 -7.94 16.64 4.09
N TYR A 36 -7.79 15.91 2.98
CA TYR A 36 -6.61 15.09 2.77
C TYR A 36 -5.34 15.95 2.82
N GLN A 37 -4.38 15.51 3.64
CA GLN A 37 -3.04 16.07 3.69
C GLN A 37 -2.05 15.00 3.26
N GLU A 38 -1.20 15.37 2.31
CA GLU A 38 -0.09 14.52 1.87
C GLU A 38 0.85 14.22 3.05
N LYS A 39 1.28 12.97 3.14
CA LYS A 39 2.19 12.46 4.16
C LYS A 39 3.36 11.75 3.49
N MET A 40 4.46 11.71 4.21
CA MET A 40 5.58 10.84 3.87
C MET A 40 5.26 9.41 4.33
N VAL A 41 5.45 8.43 3.45
CA VAL A 41 5.12 7.02 3.68
C VAL A 41 6.35 6.16 3.49
N ILE A 42 6.58 5.27 4.46
CA ILE A 42 7.63 4.24 4.40
C ILE A 42 6.98 2.95 3.91
N ASN A 43 7.39 2.48 2.73
CA ASN A 43 6.90 1.25 2.13
C ASN A 43 7.98 0.17 2.19
N GLY A 44 7.78 -0.84 3.02
CA GLY A 44 8.74 -1.92 3.17
C GLY A 44 8.18 -3.13 3.90
N VAL A 45 8.84 -4.27 3.70
CA VAL A 45 8.59 -5.50 4.45
C VAL A 45 9.84 -5.81 5.24
N PHE A 46 9.70 -5.85 6.56
CA PHE A 46 10.83 -6.03 7.47
C PHE A 46 10.80 -7.42 8.09
N THR A 47 11.91 -8.14 8.01
CA THR A 47 12.04 -9.50 8.56
C THR A 47 13.40 -9.62 9.23
N SER A 48 13.49 -10.42 10.30
CA SER A 48 14.76 -10.70 10.96
C SER A 48 15.70 -11.44 10.01
N GLY A 49 17.00 -11.13 10.06
CA GLY A 49 18.03 -11.76 9.24
C GLY A 49 18.18 -11.15 7.84
N THR A 50 17.37 -10.16 7.47
CA THR A 50 17.54 -9.39 6.24
C THR A 50 18.04 -7.99 6.55
N SER A 51 18.70 -7.35 5.58
CA SER A 51 18.93 -5.89 5.63
C SER A 51 17.59 -5.15 5.64
N LEU A 52 17.59 -3.96 6.24
CA LEU A 52 16.45 -3.06 6.16
C LEU A 52 16.50 -2.30 4.84
N SER A 53 15.43 -2.40 4.06
CA SER A 53 15.24 -1.74 2.77
C SER A 53 13.80 -1.26 2.67
N PHE A 54 13.58 -0.01 2.29
CA PHE A 54 12.24 0.52 2.04
C PHE A 54 12.27 1.63 0.99
N GLU A 55 11.15 1.80 0.32
CA GLU A 55 10.87 2.93 -0.55
C GLU A 55 10.21 4.03 0.28
N LEU A 56 10.64 5.28 0.06
CA LEU A 56 10.04 6.44 0.69
C LEU A 56 9.19 7.18 -0.34
N THR A 57 7.89 7.34 -0.09
CA THR A 57 6.99 7.99 -1.06
C THR A 57 6.15 9.09 -0.42
N THR A 58 5.57 9.94 -1.26
CA THR A 58 4.41 10.74 -0.89
C THR A 58 3.17 9.84 -0.82
N SER A 59 2.20 10.16 0.03
CA SER A 59 0.88 9.54 -0.05
C SER A 59 0.03 10.29 -1.07
N GLU A 60 -0.95 9.62 -1.66
CA GLU A 60 -1.97 10.25 -2.50
C GLU A 60 -3.38 9.94 -2.01
N ALA A 61 -4.32 10.85 -2.28
CA ALA A 61 -5.73 10.59 -2.01
C ALA A 61 -6.23 9.48 -2.94
N SER A 62 -7.14 8.62 -2.48
CA SER A 62 -7.64 7.49 -3.29
C SER A 62 -8.39 7.91 -4.56
N ILE A 63 -8.79 9.18 -4.66
CA ILE A 63 -9.45 9.79 -5.83
C ILE A 63 -8.48 10.63 -6.69
N ALA A 64 -7.20 10.69 -6.32
CA ALA A 64 -6.20 11.43 -7.07
C ALA A 64 -5.94 10.77 -8.43
N ASN A 65 -5.66 11.60 -9.43
CA ASN A 65 -5.27 11.14 -10.76
C ASN A 65 -3.74 10.96 -10.89
N SER A 66 -2.99 11.26 -9.82
CA SER A 66 -1.55 11.04 -9.70
C SER A 66 -1.26 9.79 -8.86
N LEU A 67 -0.12 9.18 -9.14
CA LEU A 67 0.44 8.13 -8.30
C LEU A 67 1.36 8.75 -7.24
N PRO A 68 1.51 8.11 -6.06
CA PRO A 68 2.58 8.36 -5.11
C PRO A 68 3.93 8.55 -5.81
N SER A 69 4.69 9.56 -5.37
CA SER A 69 6.01 9.86 -5.93
C SER A 69 7.11 9.45 -4.96
N VAL A 70 8.21 8.92 -5.49
CA VAL A 70 9.39 8.55 -4.70
C VAL A 70 10.10 9.81 -4.18
N ILE A 71 10.39 9.84 -2.88
CA ILE A 71 11.10 10.92 -2.19
C ILE A 71 12.59 10.62 -2.17
N LYS A 72 13.35 11.41 -2.93
CA LYS A 72 14.82 11.34 -3.04
C LYS A 72 15.47 12.42 -2.17
N ASN A 73 16.78 12.34 -1.95
CA ASN A 73 17.55 13.34 -1.20
C ASN A 73 17.09 13.54 0.27
N ALA A 74 16.47 12.53 0.88
CA ALA A 74 16.21 12.54 2.31
C ALA A 74 17.45 12.03 3.07
N SER A 75 17.72 12.63 4.23
CA SER A 75 18.62 12.06 5.23
C SER A 75 17.82 11.06 6.07
N VAL A 76 18.16 9.79 5.94
CA VAL A 76 17.48 8.69 6.64
C VAL A 76 18.46 8.06 7.63
N THR A 77 18.10 8.12 8.90
CA THR A 77 18.89 7.56 10.00
C THR A 77 18.12 6.43 10.67
N LEU A 78 18.74 5.25 10.69
CA LEU A 78 18.29 4.09 11.43
C LEU A 78 18.79 4.19 12.87
N VAL A 79 17.87 4.18 13.84
CA VAL A 79 18.17 4.29 15.27
C VAL A 79 17.79 2.98 15.95
N ARG A 80 18.80 2.34 16.54
CA ARG A 80 18.71 1.10 17.31
C ARG A 80 19.06 1.40 18.76
N THR A 81 18.90 0.43 19.65
CA THR A 81 19.12 0.61 21.10
C THR A 81 20.47 1.23 21.45
N ASN A 82 21.54 0.90 20.72
CA ASN A 82 22.90 1.34 21.03
C ASN A 82 23.64 2.00 19.85
N THR A 83 23.00 2.12 18.69
CA THR A 83 23.67 2.60 17.47
C THR A 83 22.71 3.44 16.63
N GLU A 84 23.27 4.46 15.98
CA GLU A 84 22.62 5.17 14.89
C GLU A 84 23.41 4.91 13.61
N GLN A 85 22.72 4.69 12.51
CA GLN A 85 23.33 4.38 11.22
C GLN A 85 22.61 5.13 10.12
N GLN A 86 23.36 5.86 9.30
CA GLN A 86 22.82 6.46 8.09
C GLN A 86 22.48 5.37 7.05
N MET A 87 21.32 5.49 6.43
CA MET A 87 20.92 4.65 5.31
C MET A 87 21.36 5.28 3.99
N ALA A 88 21.72 4.45 3.01
CA ALA A 88 22.11 4.89 1.68
C ALA A 88 20.93 4.80 0.72
N TYR A 89 20.77 5.78 -0.16
CA TYR A 89 19.79 5.70 -1.25
C TYR A 89 20.38 4.91 -2.42
N ASP A 90 19.70 3.84 -2.83
CA ASP A 90 20.02 3.06 -4.02
C ASP A 90 19.17 3.54 -5.20
N VAL A 91 19.83 4.10 -6.21
CA VAL A 91 19.17 4.66 -7.40
C VAL A 91 18.57 3.61 -8.32
N VAL A 92 19.01 2.35 -8.23
CA VAL A 92 18.53 1.27 -9.11
C VAL A 92 17.24 0.69 -8.57
N THR A 93 17.18 0.47 -7.25
CA THR A 93 16.00 -0.09 -6.57
C THR A 93 15.06 0.99 -6.03
N GLU A 94 15.45 2.27 -6.13
CA GLU A 94 14.75 3.43 -5.56
C GLU A 94 14.48 3.34 -4.04
N ASN A 95 15.29 2.54 -3.34
CA ASN A 95 15.13 2.27 -1.91
C ASN A 95 16.21 2.95 -1.08
N TYR A 96 15.86 3.26 0.17
CA TYR A 96 16.85 3.49 1.21
C TYR A 96 17.23 2.15 1.83
N VAL A 97 18.52 1.84 1.85
CA VAL A 97 19.07 0.56 2.28
C VAL A 97 20.05 0.72 3.44
N SER A 98 20.02 -0.26 4.34
CA SER A 98 21.00 -0.42 5.42
C SER A 98 21.83 -1.67 5.19
N ALA A 99 23.15 -1.58 5.39
CA ALA A 99 24.03 -2.76 5.36
C ALA A 99 23.84 -3.68 6.58
N SER A 100 23.23 -3.17 7.66
CA SER A 100 23.05 -3.93 8.90
C SER A 100 21.79 -4.77 8.86
N MET A 101 21.93 -6.05 9.20
CA MET A 101 20.80 -6.97 9.33
C MET A 101 19.90 -6.59 10.51
N LEU A 102 18.61 -6.87 10.36
CA LEU A 102 17.61 -6.75 11.41
C LEU A 102 17.67 -7.95 12.35
N VAL A 103 17.59 -7.71 13.66
CA VAL A 103 17.59 -8.76 14.66
C VAL A 103 16.17 -9.03 15.15
N ALA A 104 15.88 -10.29 15.43
CA ALA A 104 14.62 -10.71 16.05
C ALA A 104 14.42 -10.07 17.44
N ASP A 105 13.19 -9.66 17.76
CA ASP A 105 12.79 -8.94 18.98
C ASP A 105 13.35 -7.51 19.13
N GLU A 106 14.04 -7.00 18.10
CA GLU A 106 14.61 -5.65 18.09
C GLU A 106 13.53 -4.62 17.77
N SER A 107 13.52 -3.51 18.52
CA SER A 107 12.79 -2.30 18.13
C SER A 107 13.72 -1.38 17.35
N VAL A 108 13.31 -1.02 16.14
CA VAL A 108 14.08 -0.22 15.21
C VAL A 108 13.28 1.03 14.89
N ALA A 109 13.91 2.19 15.10
CA ALA A 109 13.35 3.47 14.73
C ALA A 109 14.01 3.99 13.46
N VAL A 110 13.25 4.67 12.61
CA VAL A 110 13.74 5.40 11.45
C VAL A 110 13.43 6.87 11.68
N ARG A 111 14.43 7.74 11.51
CA ARG A 111 14.29 9.19 11.52
C ARG A 111 14.60 9.70 10.12
N ILE A 112 13.72 10.54 9.58
CA ILE A 112 13.80 11.05 8.22
C ILE A 112 13.75 12.57 8.27
N GLN A 113 14.71 13.19 7.60
CA GLN A 113 14.79 14.63 7.39
C GLN A 113 14.89 14.90 5.91
N HIS A 114 14.11 15.84 5.41
CA HIS A 114 14.10 16.21 3.99
C HIS A 114 14.20 17.74 3.88
N PRO A 115 14.88 18.30 2.86
CA PRO A 115 15.07 19.74 2.74
C PRO A 115 13.76 20.55 2.65
N SER A 116 12.70 19.96 2.10
CA SER A 116 11.42 20.65 1.83
C SER A 116 10.18 19.97 2.43
N LEU A 117 10.33 18.81 3.07
CA LEU A 117 9.19 18.08 3.65
C LEU A 117 9.34 18.01 5.17
N PRO A 118 8.24 17.92 5.92
CA PRO A 118 8.29 17.74 7.37
C PRO A 118 9.12 16.51 7.77
N ASN A 119 9.82 16.61 8.89
CA ASN A 119 10.54 15.48 9.46
C ASN A 119 9.56 14.36 9.83
N CYS A 120 9.96 13.12 9.56
CA CYS A 120 9.16 11.93 9.83
C CYS A 120 9.93 10.97 10.75
N ASN A 121 9.20 10.31 11.65
CA ASN A 121 9.73 9.25 12.48
C ASN A 121 8.79 8.04 12.47
N ALA A 122 9.37 6.85 12.45
CA ALA A 122 8.64 5.60 12.53
C ALA A 122 9.38 4.62 13.44
N VAL A 123 8.64 3.76 14.13
CA VAL A 123 9.21 2.69 14.96
C VAL A 123 8.53 1.40 14.57
N VAL A 124 9.33 0.37 14.30
CA VAL A 124 8.85 -0.99 14.06
C VAL A 124 9.53 -1.93 15.04
N LYS A 125 8.77 -2.89 15.57
CA LYS A 125 9.33 -3.99 16.35
C LYS A 125 9.37 -5.24 15.49
N ILE A 126 10.56 -5.83 15.33
CA ILE A 126 10.73 -7.06 14.58
C ILE A 126 10.33 -8.24 15.47
N PRO A 127 9.33 -9.05 15.10
CA PRO A 127 8.89 -10.16 15.95
C PRO A 127 9.94 -11.27 15.99
N LYS A 128 10.12 -11.89 17.17
CA LYS A 128 11.06 -13.02 17.35
C LYS A 128 10.56 -14.32 16.74
N ASN A 129 9.25 -14.57 16.87
CA ASN A 129 8.51 -15.67 16.29
C ASN A 129 7.02 -15.40 16.55
N LEU A 130 6.18 -15.40 15.51
CA LEU A 130 4.73 -15.21 15.65
C LEU A 130 4.01 -16.50 16.07
N GLY A 131 4.71 -17.63 16.13
CA GLY A 131 4.10 -18.95 16.39
C GLY A 131 3.05 -19.28 15.34
N ALA A 132 3.30 -18.91 14.08
CA ALA A 132 2.35 -19.08 13.00
C ALA A 132 2.13 -20.57 12.71
N THR A 133 0.88 -20.99 12.68
CA THR A 133 0.43 -22.33 12.30
C THR A 133 -0.55 -22.22 11.15
N GLY A 134 -0.49 -23.15 10.21
CA GLY A 134 -1.42 -23.23 9.09
C GLY A 134 -2.06 -24.61 9.01
N THR A 135 -3.35 -24.67 8.67
CA THR A 135 -4.06 -25.90 8.34
C THR A 135 -4.75 -25.75 6.99
N LEU A 136 -4.62 -26.78 6.15
CA LEU A 136 -5.37 -26.90 4.91
C LEU A 136 -6.46 -27.96 5.12
N THR A 137 -7.70 -27.57 4.91
CA THR A 137 -8.87 -28.46 4.96
C THR A 137 -9.43 -28.60 3.54
N PRO A 138 -9.19 -29.74 2.87
CA PRO A 138 -9.72 -29.96 1.54
C PRO A 138 -11.25 -29.93 1.53
N ASN A 139 -11.85 -29.24 0.55
CA ASN A 139 -13.30 -28.99 0.48
C ASN A 139 -13.90 -28.41 1.78
N GLY A 140 -13.08 -27.69 2.57
CA GLY A 140 -13.49 -27.14 3.87
C GLY A 140 -14.20 -25.78 3.78
N GLY A 141 -14.25 -25.17 2.60
CA GLY A 141 -14.83 -23.85 2.37
C GLY A 141 -15.76 -23.81 1.16
N VAL A 142 -16.38 -22.65 0.98
CA VAL A 142 -17.20 -22.32 -0.19
C VAL A 142 -16.62 -21.05 -0.80
N ASP A 143 -16.34 -21.07 -2.09
CA ASP A 143 -15.80 -19.91 -2.80
C ASP A 143 -16.87 -18.83 -3.05
N THR A 144 -16.47 -17.70 -3.65
CA THR A 144 -17.39 -16.59 -3.97
C THR A 144 -18.48 -16.96 -4.99
N GLY A 145 -18.34 -18.09 -5.70
CA GLY A 145 -19.32 -18.62 -6.64
C GLY A 145 -20.25 -19.67 -6.04
N GLY A 146 -20.08 -20.04 -4.76
CA GLY A 146 -20.87 -21.09 -4.12
C GLY A 146 -20.35 -22.50 -4.37
N LEU A 147 -19.17 -22.66 -4.96
CA LEU A 147 -18.56 -23.96 -5.22
C LEU A 147 -17.72 -24.43 -4.02
N PRO A 148 -17.62 -25.74 -3.78
CA PRO A 148 -16.69 -26.28 -2.79
C PRO A 148 -15.26 -25.84 -3.10
N GLY A 149 -14.58 -25.31 -2.09
CA GLY A 149 -13.19 -24.89 -2.16
C GLY A 149 -12.40 -25.39 -0.96
N ASP A 150 -11.08 -25.44 -1.09
CA ASP A 150 -10.20 -25.75 0.02
C ASP A 150 -10.12 -24.57 0.98
N LEU A 151 -10.04 -24.86 2.28
CA LEU A 151 -9.94 -23.86 3.32
C LEU A 151 -8.51 -23.84 3.89
N LEU A 152 -7.80 -22.75 3.64
CA LEU A 152 -6.53 -22.44 4.31
C LEU A 152 -6.80 -21.57 5.54
N GLN A 153 -6.52 -22.09 6.72
CA GLN A 153 -6.58 -21.33 7.98
C GLN A 153 -5.18 -21.07 8.49
N VAL A 154 -4.89 -19.81 8.83
CA VAL A 154 -3.62 -19.39 9.42
C VAL A 154 -3.90 -18.78 10.77
N SER A 155 -3.13 -19.15 11.79
CA SER A 155 -3.22 -18.61 13.14
C SER A 155 -1.84 -18.22 13.63
N PHE A 156 -1.71 -17.06 14.26
CA PHE A 156 -0.46 -16.57 14.80
C PHE A 156 -0.74 -15.66 16.01
N LYS A 157 0.28 -15.44 16.83
CA LYS A 157 0.22 -14.55 18.00
C LYS A 157 0.43 -13.12 17.56
N ASP A 158 -0.59 -12.30 17.79
CA ASP A 158 -0.54 -10.85 17.56
C ASP A 158 -0.52 -10.09 18.89
N GLN A 159 0.08 -8.91 18.91
CA GLN A 159 0.10 -8.05 20.09
C GLN A 159 -1.17 -7.20 20.12
N SER A 160 -2.08 -7.49 21.06
CA SER A 160 -3.44 -6.93 21.12
C SER A 160 -3.57 -5.41 21.23
N ASN A 161 -2.48 -4.69 21.49
CA ASN A 161 -2.47 -3.25 21.74
C ASN A 161 -1.67 -2.47 20.67
N GLN A 162 -1.34 -3.11 19.55
CA GLN A 162 -0.59 -2.48 18.46
C GLN A 162 -1.27 -2.77 17.12
N ASN A 163 -1.27 -1.78 16.24
CA ASN A 163 -1.67 -1.97 14.85
C ASN A 163 -0.50 -2.62 14.11
N ASN A 164 -0.53 -3.94 13.99
CA ASN A 164 0.50 -4.70 13.31
C ASN A 164 0.06 -5.03 11.87
N PHE A 165 1.02 -5.00 10.95
CA PHE A 165 0.81 -5.34 9.56
C PHE A 165 1.69 -6.54 9.22
N TYR A 166 1.08 -7.57 8.64
CA TYR A 166 1.75 -8.83 8.31
C TYR A 166 1.59 -9.12 6.83
N LYS A 167 2.67 -9.59 6.20
CA LYS A 167 2.64 -10.14 4.85
C LYS A 167 2.58 -11.66 4.95
N ILE A 168 1.52 -12.26 4.41
CA ILE A 168 1.39 -13.71 4.30
C ILE A 168 1.80 -14.10 2.88
N ASN A 169 2.84 -14.94 2.76
CA ASN A 169 3.22 -15.54 1.50
C ASN A 169 2.66 -16.97 1.47
N VAL A 170 1.81 -17.27 0.50
CA VAL A 170 1.27 -18.61 0.28
C VAL A 170 2.02 -19.20 -0.92
N TYR A 171 2.48 -20.44 -0.79
CA TYR A 171 3.15 -21.14 -1.89
C TYR A 171 2.40 -22.44 -2.16
N TYR A 172 2.29 -22.82 -3.43
CA TYR A 172 1.83 -24.15 -3.82
C TYR A 172 2.96 -24.92 -4.49
N ARG A 173 2.98 -26.24 -4.30
CA ARG A 173 3.95 -27.10 -4.96
C ARG A 173 3.42 -27.46 -6.35
N ASN A 174 4.15 -27.08 -7.38
CA ASN A 174 3.90 -27.55 -8.72
C ASN A 174 4.60 -28.91 -8.89
N GLU A 175 3.82 -29.98 -8.96
CA GLU A 175 4.35 -31.36 -9.06
C GLU A 175 5.09 -31.61 -10.38
N THR A 176 4.73 -30.93 -11.47
CA THR A 176 5.38 -31.06 -12.78
C THR A 176 6.78 -30.47 -12.80
N LEU A 177 6.94 -29.29 -12.20
CA LEU A 177 8.23 -28.59 -12.13
C LEU A 177 9.05 -28.99 -10.90
N GLY A 178 8.42 -29.64 -9.90
CA GLY A 178 9.04 -29.97 -8.63
C GLY A 178 9.41 -28.74 -7.79
N GLN A 179 8.76 -27.60 -8.01
CA GLN A 179 9.10 -26.31 -7.42
C GLN A 179 7.93 -25.71 -6.64
N TRP A 180 8.25 -24.94 -5.60
CA TRP A 180 7.30 -24.10 -4.87
C TRP A 180 7.08 -22.80 -5.64
N ILE A 181 5.83 -22.52 -5.98
CA ILE A 181 5.43 -21.33 -6.71
C ILE A 181 4.72 -20.38 -5.72
N PRO A 182 5.17 -19.10 -5.62
CA PRO A 182 4.51 -18.08 -4.82
C PRO A 182 3.15 -17.65 -5.39
#